data_AF-A0A6J5U8M5-F1
#
_entry.id   AF-A0A6J5U8M5-F1
#
_cell.length_a   1.000
_cell.length_b   1.000
_cell.length_c   1.000
_cell.angle_alpha   90.00
_cell.angle_beta   90.00
_cell.angle_gamma   90.00
#
_symmetry.space_group_name_H-M   'P 1'
#
loop_
_entity.id
_entity.type
_entity.pdbx_description
1 polymer ?
#
loop_
_entity_poly.entity_id
_entity_poly.type
_entity_poly.pdbx_seq_one_letter_code
_entity_poly.pdbx_strand_id
1 'polypeptide(L)'
;MPEAWKYSDRVKAETERMDQLELDDLEMDEEEKYNRKLESGLYTLQLIAVILGHLWCSEHPQMRARIELLLKQQKLTKKDVKDILQEYHDNIGDVDGPEEMERSQAKIQRFISAL
;
A
#
# COMPACT_ATOMS: atom_id res chain seq x y z
N MET A 1 5.37 3.33 16.48
CA MET A 1 5.50 3.97 15.15
C MET A 1 4.24 4.79 14.90
N PRO A 2 4.09 5.97 15.51
CA PRO A 2 2.99 6.89 15.22
C PRO A 2 3.11 7.57 13.84
N GLU A 3 4.31 7.60 13.23
CA GLU A 3 4.56 8.35 12.01
C GLU A 3 3.98 7.70 10.76
N ALA A 4 3.92 6.38 10.71
CA ALA A 4 3.48 5.64 9.53
C ALA A 4 2.02 5.98 9.15
N TRP A 5 1.13 6.16 10.14
CA TRP A 5 -0.29 6.34 9.87
C TRP A 5 -0.63 7.78 9.47
N LYS A 6 0.24 8.76 9.81
CA LYS A 6 0.15 10.09 9.21
C LYS A 6 0.27 10.04 7.68
N TYR A 7 1.02 9.11 7.12
CA TYR A 7 1.10 8.96 5.65
C TYR A 7 -0.21 8.39 5.09
N SER A 8 -0.82 7.42 5.78
CA SER A 8 -2.17 6.93 5.41
C SER A 8 -3.20 8.05 5.39
N ASP A 9 -3.24 8.88 6.45
CA ASP A 9 -4.18 10.00 6.53
C ASP A 9 -3.93 11.05 5.43
N ARG A 10 -2.66 11.31 5.09
CA ARG A 10 -2.28 12.23 4.01
C ARG A 10 -2.68 11.70 2.63
N VAL A 11 -2.39 10.43 2.35
CA VAL A 11 -2.76 9.77 1.09
C VAL A 11 -4.28 9.74 0.94
N LYS A 12 -5.00 9.45 2.02
CA LYS A 12 -6.46 9.45 2.02
C LYS A 12 -7.04 10.85 1.76
N ALA A 13 -6.53 11.88 2.44
CA ALA A 13 -6.96 13.25 2.21
C ALA A 13 -6.68 13.74 0.79
N GLU A 14 -5.56 13.32 0.19
CA GLU A 14 -5.25 13.64 -1.21
C GLU A 14 -6.18 12.90 -2.17
N THR A 15 -6.46 11.62 -1.91
CA THR A 15 -7.43 10.83 -2.70
C THR A 15 -8.82 11.47 -2.66
N GLU A 16 -9.31 11.88 -1.48
CA GLU A 16 -10.61 12.55 -1.33
C GLU A 16 -10.68 13.90 -2.06
N ARG A 17 -9.56 14.64 -2.16
CA ARG A 17 -9.49 15.87 -2.97
C ARG A 17 -9.55 15.59 -4.46
N MET A 18 -8.93 14.50 -4.90
CA MET A 18 -8.93 14.11 -6.31
C MET A 18 -10.33 13.65 -6.75
N ASP A 19 -11.02 12.87 -5.92
CA ASP A 19 -12.42 12.48 -6.16
C ASP A 19 -13.33 13.71 -6.31
N GLN A 20 -13.06 14.79 -5.56
CA GLN A 20 -13.77 16.07 -5.69
C GLN A 20 -13.46 16.79 -7.01
N LEU A 21 -12.22 16.74 -7.49
CA LEU A 21 -11.85 17.33 -8.78
C LEU A 21 -12.51 16.59 -9.96
N GLU A 22 -12.65 15.27 -9.88
CA GLU A 22 -13.39 14.50 -10.90
C GLU A 22 -14.88 14.84 -10.92
N LEU A 23 -15.48 15.10 -9.75
CA LEU A 23 -16.87 15.58 -9.64
C LEU A 23 -17.06 16.99 -10.25
N ASP A 24 -15.99 17.79 -10.31
CA ASP A 24 -15.96 19.15 -10.86
C ASP A 24 -15.60 19.20 -12.37
N ASP A 25 -15.74 18.09 -13.11
CA ASP A 25 -15.44 17.96 -14.56
C ASP A 25 -13.96 18.21 -14.93
N LEU A 26 -13.04 18.18 -13.95
CA LEU A 26 -11.60 18.15 -14.17
C LEU A 26 -11.14 16.68 -14.20
N GLU A 27 -11.30 16.02 -15.34
CA GLU A 27 -10.84 14.64 -15.52
C GLU A 27 -9.32 14.56 -15.34
N MET A 28 -8.89 13.74 -14.38
CA MET A 28 -7.49 13.32 -14.22
C MET A 28 -7.37 11.87 -14.64
N ASP A 29 -6.35 11.54 -15.43
CA ASP A 29 -6.08 10.13 -15.74
C ASP A 29 -5.52 9.37 -14.51
N GLU A 30 -5.61 8.04 -14.54
CA GLU A 30 -5.18 7.19 -13.43
C GLU A 30 -3.67 7.30 -13.11
N GLU A 31 -2.84 7.63 -14.11
CA GLU A 31 -1.41 7.83 -13.91
C GLU A 31 -1.13 9.13 -13.14
N GLU A 32 -1.80 10.23 -13.50
CA GLU A 32 -1.74 11.51 -12.81
C GLU A 32 -2.23 11.35 -11.36
N LYS A 33 -3.32 10.61 -11.16
CA LYS A 33 -3.84 10.29 -9.83
C LYS A 33 -2.80 9.55 -8.99
N TYR A 34 -2.19 8.50 -9.54
CA TYR A 34 -1.18 7.72 -8.84
C TYR A 34 0.05 8.58 -8.48
N ASN A 35 0.52 9.41 -9.42
CA ASN A 35 1.65 10.31 -9.19
C ASN A 35 1.38 11.31 -8.05
N ARG A 36 0.18 11.90 -7.97
CA ARG A 36 -0.18 12.77 -6.83
C ARG A 36 -0.24 12.00 -5.50
N LYS A 37 -0.73 10.77 -5.49
CA LYS A 37 -0.65 9.93 -4.29
C LYS A 37 0.80 9.67 -3.88
N LEU A 38 1.71 9.41 -4.82
CA LEU A 38 3.14 9.27 -4.55
C LEU A 38 3.73 10.52 -3.88
N GLU A 39 3.41 11.71 -4.38
CA GLU A 39 3.83 13.00 -3.79
C GLU A 39 3.28 13.19 -2.36
N SER A 40 2.08 12.66 -2.08
CA SER A 40 1.48 12.71 -0.74
C SER A 40 2.10 11.72 0.26
N GLY A 41 2.97 10.81 -0.19
CA GLY A 41 3.69 9.84 0.63
C GLY A 41 3.28 8.38 0.43
N LEU A 42 2.53 8.04 -0.62
CA LEU A 42 2.09 6.68 -0.91
C LEU A 42 3.25 5.69 -0.99
N TYR A 43 4.38 6.07 -1.60
CA TYR A 43 5.53 5.17 -1.72
C TYR A 43 6.07 4.69 -0.36
N THR A 44 6.12 5.60 0.62
CA THR A 44 6.53 5.24 1.99
C THR A 44 5.53 4.26 2.62
N LEU A 45 4.24 4.49 2.41
CA LEU A 45 3.19 3.62 2.91
C LEU A 45 3.24 2.22 2.26
N GLN A 46 3.48 2.14 0.95
CA GLN A 46 3.67 0.89 0.21
C GLN A 46 4.87 0.11 0.75
N LEU A 47 6.04 0.76 0.95
CA LEU A 47 7.22 0.10 1.53
C LEU A 47 6.93 -0.46 2.93
N ILE A 48 6.19 0.27 3.76
CA ILE A 48 5.77 -0.22 5.08
C ILE A 48 4.87 -1.45 4.95
N ALA A 49 3.91 -1.44 4.01
CA ALA A 49 3.05 -2.58 3.74
C ALA A 49 3.86 -3.80 3.25
N VAL A 50 4.88 -3.60 2.41
CA VAL A 50 5.81 -4.65 1.97
C VAL A 50 6.59 -5.24 3.14
N ILE A 51 7.10 -4.40 4.05
CA ILE A 51 7.77 -4.86 5.28
C ILE A 51 6.79 -5.68 6.14
N LEU A 52 5.54 -5.22 6.30
CA LEU A 52 4.51 -5.99 7.01
C LEU A 52 4.25 -7.34 6.34
N GLY A 53 4.21 -7.41 5.01
CA GLY A 53 4.10 -8.66 4.25
C GLY A 53 5.24 -9.64 4.54
N HIS A 54 6.48 -9.15 4.58
CA HIS A 54 7.64 -9.95 4.98
C HIS A 54 7.51 -10.49 6.42
N LEU A 55 7.15 -9.63 7.37
CA LEU A 55 6.98 -10.03 8.77
C LEU A 55 5.82 -11.01 8.94
N TRP A 56 4.75 -10.85 8.16
CA TRP A 56 3.60 -11.73 8.19
C TRP A 56 3.93 -13.13 7.68
N CYS A 57 4.66 -13.21 6.56
CA CYS A 57 5.11 -14.48 6.00
C CYS A 57 6.26 -15.13 6.79
N SER A 58 6.78 -14.49 7.84
CA SER A 58 7.72 -15.15 8.76
C SER A 58 7.04 -16.30 9.51
N GLU A 59 7.81 -17.32 9.89
CA GLU A 59 7.34 -18.49 10.65
C GLU A 59 7.18 -18.18 12.16
N HIS A 60 6.85 -16.94 12.53
CA HIS A 60 6.77 -16.50 13.92
C HIS A 60 5.34 -16.07 14.31
N PRO A 61 4.50 -16.97 14.87
CA PRO A 61 3.10 -16.69 15.19
C PRO A 61 2.89 -15.48 16.11
N GLN A 62 3.81 -15.24 17.05
CA GLN A 62 3.79 -14.11 17.98
C GLN A 62 3.91 -12.77 17.26
N MET A 63 4.68 -12.70 16.16
CA MET A 63 4.77 -11.49 15.33
C MET A 63 3.45 -11.22 14.61
N ARG A 64 2.80 -12.24 14.05
CA ARG A 64 1.49 -12.11 13.41
C ARG A 64 0.45 -11.59 14.40
N ALA A 65 0.35 -12.21 15.58
CA ALA A 65 -0.55 -11.77 16.64
C ALA A 65 -0.28 -10.32 17.08
N ARG A 66 0.99 -9.90 17.12
CA ARG A 66 1.36 -8.51 17.44
C ARG A 66 0.94 -7.55 16.34
N ILE A 67 1.12 -7.90 15.08
CA ILE A 67 0.67 -7.09 13.93
C ILE A 67 -0.85 -6.92 13.97
N GLU A 68 -1.61 -8.01 14.15
CA GLU A 68 -3.08 -7.95 14.25
C GLU A 68 -3.54 -7.05 15.39
N LEU A 69 -2.91 -7.16 16.56
CA LEU A 69 -3.21 -6.30 17.71
C LEU A 69 -2.96 -4.81 17.39
N LEU A 70 -1.82 -4.49 16.77
CA LEU A 70 -1.46 -3.11 16.43
C LEU A 70 -2.40 -2.51 15.38
N LEU A 71 -2.78 -3.28 14.36
CA LEU A 71 -3.78 -2.86 13.36
C LEU A 71 -5.10 -2.54 14.06
N LYS A 72 -5.60 -3.45 14.91
CA LYS A 72 -6.87 -3.27 15.64
C LYS A 72 -6.85 -2.04 16.55
N GLN A 73 -5.75 -1.77 17.26
CA GLN A 73 -5.60 -0.58 18.10
C GLN A 73 -5.72 0.73 17.30
N GLN A 74 -5.37 0.69 16.01
CA GLN A 74 -5.45 1.81 15.09
C GLN A 74 -6.72 1.77 14.23
N LYS A 75 -7.69 0.90 14.56
CA LYS A 75 -8.93 0.68 13.79
C LYS A 75 -8.69 0.24 12.34
N LEU A 76 -7.56 -0.40 12.08
CA LEU A 76 -7.22 -0.99 10.79
C LEU A 76 -7.43 -2.50 10.82
N THR A 77 -7.48 -3.08 9.64
CA THR A 77 -7.62 -4.49 9.36
C THR A 77 -6.52 -4.95 8.41
N LYS A 78 -6.43 -6.27 8.21
CA LYS A 78 -5.52 -6.84 7.20
C LYS A 78 -5.92 -6.44 5.78
N LYS A 79 -7.20 -6.13 5.55
CA LYS A 79 -7.69 -5.66 4.25
C LYS A 79 -7.02 -4.34 3.86
N ASP A 80 -6.88 -3.40 4.79
CA ASP A 80 -6.23 -2.11 4.51
C ASP A 80 -4.78 -2.30 4.02
N VAL A 81 -4.05 -3.25 4.62
CA VAL A 81 -2.69 -3.59 4.18
C VAL A 81 -2.71 -4.29 2.81
N LYS A 82 -3.67 -5.19 2.56
CA LYS A 82 -3.81 -5.87 1.27
C LYS A 82 -4.13 -4.89 0.14
N ASP A 83 -5.01 -3.94 0.38
CA ASP A 83 -5.42 -2.96 -0.63
C ASP A 83 -4.21 -2.10 -1.06
N ILE A 84 -3.35 -1.69 -0.11
CA ILE A 84 -2.08 -0.99 -0.41
C ILE A 84 -1.12 -1.90 -1.19
N LEU A 85 -0.97 -3.16 -0.79
CA LEU A 85 -0.10 -4.11 -1.49
C LEU A 85 -0.59 -4.41 -2.91
N GLN A 86 -1.91 -4.43 -3.13
CA GLN A 86 -2.51 -4.62 -4.44
C GLN A 86 -2.23 -3.41 -5.34
N GLU A 87 -2.47 -2.19 -4.85
CA GLU A 87 -2.15 -0.96 -5.60
C GLU A 87 -0.65 -0.91 -5.94
N TYR A 88 0.23 -1.33 -5.02
CA TYR A 88 1.66 -1.45 -5.32
C TYR A 88 1.95 -2.50 -6.39
N HIS A 89 1.40 -3.72 -6.26
CA HIS A 89 1.57 -4.82 -7.22
C HIS A 89 1.21 -4.42 -8.66
N ASP A 90 0.09 -3.73 -8.81
CA ASP A 90 -0.47 -3.35 -10.11
C ASP A 90 0.34 -2.23 -10.77
N ASN A 91 1.13 -1.48 -9.99
CA ASN A 91 1.98 -0.37 -10.44
C ASN A 91 3.48 -0.69 -10.38
N ILE A 92 3.89 -1.96 -10.20
CA ILE A 92 5.30 -2.34 -10.32
C ILE A 92 5.74 -2.18 -11.78
N GLY A 93 6.68 -1.26 -12.02
CA GLY A 93 7.30 -1.06 -13.33
C GLY A 93 8.45 -2.02 -13.64
N ASP A 94 8.94 -1.98 -14.87
CA ASP A 94 9.98 -2.85 -15.42
C ASP A 94 11.36 -2.18 -15.50
N VAL A 95 11.64 -1.22 -14.61
CA VAL A 95 12.90 -0.44 -14.61
C VAL A 95 14.14 -1.34 -14.58
N ASP A 96 14.08 -2.46 -13.84
CA ASP A 96 15.16 -3.46 -13.74
C ASP A 96 14.99 -4.64 -14.71
N GLY A 97 14.06 -4.51 -15.67
CA GLY A 97 13.71 -5.52 -16.66
C GLY A 97 12.48 -6.37 -16.28
N PRO A 98 11.89 -7.07 -17.28
CA PRO A 98 10.64 -7.80 -17.11
C PRO A 98 10.74 -8.96 -16.12
N GLU A 99 11.91 -9.60 -16.01
CA GLU A 99 12.10 -10.70 -15.07
C GLU A 99 12.09 -10.24 -13.59
N GLU A 100 12.68 -9.08 -13.27
CA GLU A 100 12.67 -8.53 -11.91
C GLU A 100 11.28 -8.02 -11.53
N MET A 101 10.56 -7.44 -12.49
CA MET A 101 9.15 -7.08 -12.34
C MET A 101 8.31 -8.31 -11.98
N GLU A 102 8.41 -9.40 -12.75
CA GLU A 102 7.67 -10.64 -12.49
C GLU A 102 8.02 -11.24 -11.12
N ARG A 103 9.31 -11.27 -10.76
CA ARG A 103 9.76 -11.71 -9.43
C ARG A 103 9.15 -10.87 -8.31
N SER A 104 9.10 -9.55 -8.50
CA SER A 104 8.57 -8.61 -7.52
C SER A 104 7.05 -8.77 -7.38
N GLN A 105 6.32 -8.80 -8.49
CA GLN A 105 4.88 -9.06 -8.53
C GLN A 105 4.53 -10.39 -7.86
N ALA A 106 5.22 -11.48 -8.21
CA ALA A 106 5.00 -12.79 -7.59
C ALA A 106 5.22 -12.77 -6.07
N LYS A 107 6.23 -12.02 -5.58
CA LYS A 107 6.49 -11.85 -4.15
C LYS A 107 5.35 -11.10 -3.46
N ILE A 108 4.91 -9.99 -4.02
CA ILE A 108 3.82 -9.19 -3.44
C ILE A 108 2.51 -9.99 -3.46
N GLN A 109 2.22 -10.71 -4.55
CA GLN A 109 1.06 -11.59 -4.65
C GLN A 109 1.04 -12.65 -3.55
N ARG A 110 2.21 -13.21 -3.20
CA ARG A 110 2.34 -14.14 -2.06
C ARG A 110 1.97 -13.47 -0.73
N PHE A 111 2.37 -12.22 -0.50
CA PHE A 111 2.00 -11.48 0.71
C PHE A 111 0.49 -11.24 0.79
N ILE A 112 -0.13 -10.82 -0.31
CA ILE A 112 -1.58 -10.58 -0.41
C ILE A 112 -2.37 -11.85 -0.10
N SER A 113 -1.94 -13.00 -0.63
CA SER A 113 -2.58 -14.29 -0.39
C SER A 113 -2.42 -14.80 1.04
N ALA A 114 -1.35 -14.42 1.74
CA ALA A 114 -1.05 -14.90 3.09
C ALA A 114 -1.68 -14.06 4.22
N LEU A 115 -1.88 -12.75 4.00
CA LEU A 115 -2.53 -11.83 4.94
C LEU A 115 -4.02 -12.19 5.16
#